data_AF-A0A0D2ME55-F1
#
_entry.id   AF-A0A0D2ME55-F1
#
_cell.length_a   1.000
_cell.length_b   1.000
_cell.length_c   1.000
_cell.angle_alpha   90.00
_cell.angle_beta   90.00
_cell.angle_gamma   90.00
#
_symmetry.space_group_name_H-M   'P 1'
#
loop_
_entity.id
_entity.type
_entity.pdbx_description
1 polymer ?
#
loop_
_entity_poly.entity_id
_entity_poly.type
_entity_poly.pdbx_seq_one_letter_code
_entity_poly.pdbx_strand_id
1 'polypeptide(L)'
;MNPSYYDLEDTSPEGVSEFLSSLVEGVLRQLEDDGCVELDGEDEGCVAPTPLGRVASFYYLRHATAGLLARAFRGRQLGHQQVLEVLCCCSEYDELPVRHNEDKLNAELSKEVRWPLDTFGRGAAKNPGLPGGKRLGGYDDPHAKACLLLQCHMGRVAPPISDYATDTKGALDNSVRICQALVDVAAESGALGTALAVMELVQGLVQARWMDGPSLATLPHVGAAEARQLAAAGFSALPQLLHALRGGGGGSQQQQQQQQQQQQQQQGERRRALQALEKALGPAAAKEAAAVCDRMPLCSVSWRAPRPAPRARRRDGDGEGGPEGRQQQDDEREAEGQDEDQMILEVEIARLGGRGPGGGGGGGATAPRVYAPRFPKLKEEGWWLVLGDAASRELLALRRVSFGGRGTTTNEHSH
;
A
#
# COMPACT_ATOMS: atom_id res chain seq x y z
N MET A 1 -10.50 43.77 -5.97
CA MET A 1 -9.32 42.86 -5.93
C MET A 1 -8.13 43.65 -5.42
N ASN A 2 -7.17 43.01 -4.76
CA ASN A 2 -5.85 43.59 -4.46
C ASN A 2 -4.85 43.01 -5.48
N PRO A 3 -4.63 43.68 -6.63
CA PRO A 3 -3.84 43.14 -7.75
C PRO A 3 -2.38 42.88 -7.36
N SER A 4 -1.82 43.79 -6.56
CA SER A 4 -0.46 43.70 -6.05
C SER A 4 -0.23 42.53 -5.09
N TYR A 5 -1.29 41.87 -4.60
CA TYR A 5 -1.17 40.63 -3.83
C TYR A 5 -0.90 39.41 -4.71
N TYR A 6 -1.30 39.47 -5.99
CA TYR A 6 -1.14 38.39 -6.98
C TYR A 6 -0.02 38.69 -7.98
N ASP A 7 0.81 39.70 -7.70
CA ASP A 7 1.81 40.24 -8.63
C ASP A 7 1.21 40.65 -9.99
N LEU A 8 -0.04 41.08 -9.99
CA LEU A 8 -0.75 41.55 -11.17
C LEU A 8 -0.48 43.05 -11.36
N GLU A 9 0.29 43.39 -12.39
CA GLU A 9 0.67 44.78 -12.71
C GLU A 9 -0.46 45.54 -13.43
N ASP A 10 -1.21 44.88 -14.32
CA ASP A 10 -2.31 45.47 -15.08
C ASP A 10 -3.67 44.90 -14.66
N THR A 11 -4.57 45.79 -14.23
CA THR A 11 -5.94 45.47 -13.80
C THR A 11 -6.98 45.61 -14.90
N SER A 12 -6.57 45.97 -16.12
CA SER A 12 -7.46 45.96 -17.29
C SER A 12 -8.02 44.55 -17.53
N PRO A 13 -9.21 44.42 -18.14
CA PRO A 13 -9.73 43.11 -18.56
C PRO A 13 -8.72 42.31 -19.38
N GLU A 14 -7.96 42.99 -20.24
CA GLU A 14 -6.90 42.42 -21.07
C GLU A 14 -5.73 41.90 -20.22
N GLY A 15 -5.21 42.72 -19.30
CA GLY A 15 -4.11 42.35 -18.40
C GLY A 15 -4.46 41.21 -17.46
N VAL A 16 -5.71 41.17 -16.95
CA VAL A 16 -6.22 40.03 -16.18
C VAL A 16 -6.28 38.77 -17.03
N SER A 17 -6.77 38.86 -18.28
CA SER A 17 -6.84 37.71 -19.20
C SER A 17 -5.44 37.18 -19.52
N GLU A 18 -4.47 38.05 -19.77
CA GLU A 18 -3.08 37.67 -20.05
C GLU A 18 -2.43 36.97 -18.85
N PHE A 19 -2.61 37.54 -17.66
CA PHE A 19 -2.14 36.91 -16.41
C PHE A 19 -2.76 35.52 -16.20
N LEU A 20 -4.08 35.37 -16.38
CA LEU A 20 -4.76 34.09 -16.21
C LEU A 20 -4.28 33.06 -17.25
N SER A 21 -4.12 33.45 -18.50
CA SER A 21 -3.58 32.58 -19.55
C SER A 21 -2.15 32.12 -19.21
N SER A 22 -1.28 33.05 -18.82
CA SER A 22 0.10 32.72 -18.41
C SER A 22 0.14 31.81 -17.19
N LEU A 23 -0.76 32.01 -16.22
CA LEU A 23 -0.86 31.17 -15.03
C LEU A 23 -1.30 29.74 -15.39
N VAL A 24 -2.34 29.62 -16.22
CA VAL A 24 -2.86 28.32 -16.66
C VAL A 24 -1.81 27.57 -17.47
N GLU A 25 -1.15 28.23 -18.43
CA GLU A 25 -0.06 27.62 -19.21
C GLU A 25 1.11 27.17 -18.31
N GLY A 26 1.50 27.99 -17.33
CA GLY A 26 2.56 27.63 -16.39
C GLY A 26 2.21 26.39 -15.56
N VAL A 27 0.97 26.31 -15.06
CA VAL A 27 0.49 25.14 -14.30
C VAL A 27 0.39 23.90 -15.18
N LEU A 28 -0.12 24.02 -16.40
CA LEU A 28 -0.23 22.88 -17.33
C LEU A 28 1.13 22.32 -17.71
N ARG A 29 2.12 23.17 -18.02
CA ARG A 29 3.51 22.75 -18.26
C ARG A 29 4.09 22.04 -17.05
N GLN A 30 3.86 22.54 -15.83
CA GLN A 30 4.35 21.88 -14.62
C GLN A 30 3.69 20.52 -14.37
N LEU A 31 2.39 20.39 -14.66
CA LEU A 31 1.67 19.12 -14.56
C LEU A 31 2.13 18.11 -15.60
N GLU A 32 2.47 18.57 -16.81
CA GLU A 32 3.06 17.75 -17.87
C GLU A 32 4.49 17.29 -17.50
N ASP A 33 5.33 18.20 -16.98
CA ASP A 33 6.69 17.88 -16.50
C ASP A 33 6.68 16.83 -15.37
N ASP A 34 5.68 16.88 -14.48
CA ASP A 34 5.48 15.87 -13.43
C ASP A 34 4.77 14.59 -13.95
N GLY A 35 4.39 14.56 -15.23
CA GLY A 35 3.78 13.42 -15.91
C GLY A 35 2.32 13.17 -15.54
N CYS A 36 1.61 14.18 -15.02
CA CYS A 36 0.21 14.07 -14.58
C CYS A 36 -0.80 14.30 -15.72
N VAL A 37 -0.43 15.07 -16.73
CA VAL A 37 -1.28 15.37 -17.91
C VAL A 37 -0.46 15.27 -19.18
N GLU A 38 -1.15 15.06 -20.29
CA GLU A 38 -0.62 15.18 -21.65
C GLU A 38 -1.30 16.37 -22.31
N LEU A 39 -0.50 17.23 -22.93
CA LEU A 39 -0.97 18.35 -23.74
C LEU A 39 -0.92 17.92 -25.22
N ASP A 40 -2.04 17.99 -25.92
CA ASP A 40 -2.09 17.64 -27.33
C ASP A 40 -1.32 18.69 -28.16
N GLY A 41 -0.39 18.23 -28.98
CA GLY A 41 0.42 19.10 -29.85
C GLY A 41 -0.27 19.47 -31.16
N GLU A 42 -1.34 18.74 -31.54
CA GLU A 42 -2.07 18.96 -32.79
C GLU A 42 -3.34 19.82 -32.58
N ASP A 43 -4.03 19.61 -31.46
CA ASP A 43 -5.21 20.39 -31.05
C ASP A 43 -4.87 21.34 -29.89
N GLU A 44 -4.50 22.59 -30.22
CA GLU A 44 -4.26 23.65 -29.22
C GLU A 44 -5.44 23.77 -28.24
N GLY A 45 -5.21 23.36 -26.98
CA GLY A 45 -6.18 23.50 -25.89
C GLY A 45 -6.75 22.19 -25.33
N CYS A 46 -6.40 21.03 -25.89
CA CYS A 46 -6.79 19.73 -25.35
C CYS A 46 -5.83 19.24 -24.25
N VAL A 47 -6.39 18.88 -23.08
CA VAL A 47 -5.64 18.35 -21.93
C VAL A 47 -6.24 17.01 -21.51
N ALA A 48 -5.40 15.97 -21.44
CA ALA A 48 -5.82 14.64 -21.02
C ALA A 48 -5.06 14.19 -19.75
N PRO A 49 -5.71 13.51 -18.78
CA PRO A 49 -5.02 12.99 -17.60
C PRO A 49 -4.30 11.68 -17.91
N THR A 50 -3.03 11.59 -17.52
CA THR A 50 -2.25 10.34 -17.58
C THR A 50 -2.71 9.36 -16.49
N PRO A 51 -2.33 8.06 -16.56
CA PRO A 51 -2.53 7.13 -15.45
C PRO A 51 -1.95 7.64 -14.13
N LEU A 52 -0.76 8.25 -14.17
CA LEU A 52 -0.14 8.86 -12.99
C LEU A 52 -0.96 10.02 -12.42
N GLY A 53 -1.50 10.90 -13.27
CA GLY A 53 -2.38 11.98 -12.86
C GLY A 53 -3.66 11.48 -12.20
N ARG A 54 -4.24 10.39 -12.71
CA ARG A 54 -5.40 9.73 -12.09
C ARG A 54 -5.06 9.16 -10.72
N VAL A 55 -3.90 8.51 -10.57
CA VAL A 55 -3.40 8.02 -9.27
C VAL A 55 -3.22 9.19 -8.29
N ALA A 56 -2.56 10.26 -8.73
CA ALA A 56 -2.34 11.44 -7.89
C ALA A 56 -3.65 12.07 -7.40
N SER A 57 -4.62 12.23 -8.30
CA SER A 57 -5.96 12.74 -7.99
C SER A 57 -6.71 11.82 -7.02
N PHE A 58 -6.73 10.50 -7.29
CA PHE A 58 -7.43 9.52 -6.47
C PHE A 58 -6.93 9.48 -5.03
N TYR A 59 -5.61 9.58 -4.83
CA TYR A 59 -4.99 9.55 -3.52
C TYR A 59 -4.77 10.92 -2.88
N TYR A 60 -5.27 12.02 -3.49
CA TYR A 60 -5.08 13.38 -2.98
C TYR A 60 -3.59 13.69 -2.71
N LEU A 61 -2.76 13.46 -3.73
CA LEU A 61 -1.32 13.73 -3.69
C LEU A 61 -1.00 15.02 -4.45
N ARG A 62 0.05 15.72 -4.01
CA ARG A 62 0.64 16.83 -4.79
C ARG A 62 1.24 16.26 -6.08
N HIS A 63 1.11 16.98 -7.20
CA HIS A 63 1.68 16.55 -8.49
C HIS A 63 3.20 16.32 -8.41
N ALA A 64 3.93 17.14 -7.63
CA ALA A 64 5.35 16.95 -7.37
C ALA A 64 5.68 15.60 -6.69
N THR A 65 4.77 15.08 -5.86
CA THR A 65 4.87 13.72 -5.30
C THR A 65 4.64 12.68 -6.39
N ALA A 66 3.64 12.85 -7.26
CA ALA A 66 3.39 11.94 -8.37
C ALA A 66 4.62 11.84 -9.30
N GLY A 67 5.18 12.98 -9.70
CA GLY A 67 6.43 13.05 -10.47
C GLY A 67 7.62 12.42 -9.74
N LEU A 68 7.67 12.52 -8.39
CA LEU A 68 8.65 11.78 -7.57
C LEU A 68 8.49 10.28 -7.66
N LEU A 69 7.25 9.79 -7.56
CA LEU A 69 7.00 8.36 -7.61
C LEU A 69 7.41 7.84 -8.99
N ALA A 70 6.95 8.47 -10.07
CA ALA A 70 7.28 8.05 -11.44
C ALA A 70 8.80 7.98 -11.70
N ARG A 71 9.57 9.00 -11.30
CA ARG A 71 11.04 9.00 -11.49
C ARG A 71 11.78 7.98 -10.62
N ALA A 72 11.19 7.50 -9.52
CA ALA A 72 11.83 6.54 -8.62
C ALA A 72 12.00 5.16 -9.28
N PHE A 73 11.12 4.78 -10.21
CA PHE A 73 11.04 3.42 -10.74
C PHE A 73 11.84 3.13 -12.00
N ARG A 74 12.43 4.12 -12.69
CA ARG A 74 13.16 4.03 -14.00
C ARG A 74 13.88 2.69 -14.26
N GLY A 75 13.12 1.64 -14.64
CA GLY A 75 13.60 0.27 -14.86
C GLY A 75 14.22 -0.46 -13.67
N ARG A 76 13.97 -0.05 -12.41
CA ARG A 76 14.61 -0.63 -11.22
C ARG A 76 13.62 -1.11 -10.16
N GLN A 77 14.01 -2.17 -9.46
CA GLN A 77 13.33 -2.62 -8.24
C GLN A 77 13.90 -1.87 -7.03
N LEU A 78 13.02 -1.38 -6.16
CA LEU A 78 13.38 -0.73 -4.90
C LEU A 78 13.19 -1.69 -3.73
N GLY A 79 14.21 -1.77 -2.86
CA GLY A 79 14.09 -2.48 -1.58
C GLY A 79 13.44 -1.60 -0.51
N HIS A 80 13.16 -2.17 0.68
CA HIS A 80 12.45 -1.46 1.76
C HIS A 80 13.08 -0.13 2.17
N GLN A 81 14.41 -0.06 2.23
CA GLN A 81 15.10 1.19 2.58
C GLN A 81 14.85 2.27 1.53
N GLN A 82 14.91 1.92 0.24
CA GLN A 82 14.67 2.85 -0.86
C GLN A 82 13.20 3.26 -0.95
N VAL A 83 12.28 2.32 -0.71
CA VAL A 83 10.84 2.62 -0.62
C VAL A 83 10.56 3.61 0.52
N LEU A 84 11.21 3.44 1.68
CA LEU A 84 11.10 4.40 2.78
C LEU A 84 11.69 5.77 2.40
N GLU A 85 12.82 5.80 1.67
CA GLU A 85 13.41 7.04 1.15
C GLU A 85 12.43 7.78 0.22
N VAL A 86 11.83 7.08 -0.75
CA VAL A 86 10.82 7.66 -1.66
C VAL A 86 9.67 8.24 -0.86
N LEU A 87 9.10 7.44 0.05
CA LEU A 87 7.97 7.86 0.89
C LEU A 87 8.31 9.17 1.61
N CYS A 88 9.44 9.24 2.30
CA CYS A 88 9.78 10.39 3.11
C CYS A 88 10.14 11.63 2.28
N CYS A 89 10.63 11.48 1.05
CA CYS A 89 10.89 12.59 0.13
C CYS A 89 9.63 13.22 -0.49
N CYS A 90 8.43 12.62 -0.30
CA CYS A 90 7.18 13.16 -0.83
C CYS A 90 6.83 14.53 -0.24
N SER A 91 6.20 15.39 -1.05
CA SER A 91 5.87 16.77 -0.71
C SER A 91 4.80 16.92 0.37
N GLU A 92 4.07 15.85 0.70
CA GLU A 92 3.16 15.82 1.85
C GLU A 92 3.89 15.98 3.20
N TYR A 93 5.22 15.84 3.22
CA TYR A 93 6.05 16.05 4.39
C TYR A 93 6.74 17.42 4.42
N ASP A 94 6.57 18.27 3.40
CA ASP A 94 7.21 19.60 3.32
C ASP A 94 6.91 20.46 4.57
N GLU A 95 5.71 20.32 5.14
CA GLU A 95 5.20 21.11 6.28
C GLU A 95 5.40 20.42 7.64
N LEU A 96 6.17 19.31 7.71
CA LEU A 96 6.43 18.67 9.00
C LEU A 96 7.27 19.63 9.87
N PRO A 97 6.84 19.97 11.10
CA PRO A 97 7.52 21.02 11.87
C PRO A 97 8.92 20.55 12.25
N VAL A 98 9.93 21.33 11.91
CA VAL A 98 11.29 21.19 12.44
C VAL A 98 11.57 22.36 13.35
N ARG A 99 11.68 22.10 14.66
CA ARG A 99 11.86 23.14 15.67
C ARG A 99 13.35 23.40 15.91
N HIS A 100 13.66 24.57 16.46
CA HIS A 100 15.04 24.90 16.84
C HIS A 100 15.62 23.86 17.80
N ASN A 101 16.88 23.47 17.58
CA ASN A 101 17.65 22.46 18.31
C ASN A 101 17.20 21.00 18.12
N GLU A 102 16.20 20.73 17.27
CA GLU A 102 15.83 19.34 16.94
C GLU A 102 16.87 18.66 16.05
N ASP A 103 17.74 19.41 15.37
CA ASP A 103 18.87 18.89 14.58
C ASP A 103 19.78 17.96 15.39
N LYS A 104 20.11 18.34 16.63
CA LYS A 104 20.92 17.52 17.55
C LYS A 104 20.16 16.27 18.00
N LEU A 105 18.87 16.41 18.28
CA LEU A 105 18.02 15.28 18.69
C LEU A 105 17.83 14.30 17.53
N ASN A 106 17.66 14.80 16.31
CA ASN A 106 17.59 14.02 15.08
C ASN A 106 18.92 13.29 14.81
N ALA A 107 20.05 13.93 15.09
CA ALA A 107 21.37 13.31 14.97
C ALA A 107 21.57 12.15 15.97
N GLU A 108 21.12 12.30 17.22
CA GLU A 108 21.17 11.20 18.19
C GLU A 108 20.17 10.09 17.84
N LEU A 109 18.93 10.43 17.47
CA LEU A 109 17.92 9.46 17.05
C LEU A 109 18.37 8.67 15.81
N SER A 110 19.10 9.31 14.89
CA SER A 110 19.67 8.66 13.71
C SER A 110 20.63 7.51 14.05
N LYS A 111 21.24 7.49 15.24
CA LYS A 111 22.13 6.39 15.67
C LYS A 111 21.36 5.20 16.24
N GLU A 112 20.15 5.44 16.73
CA GLU A 112 19.28 4.45 17.39
C GLU A 112 18.38 3.71 16.37
N VAL A 113 18.02 4.37 15.27
CA VAL A 113 17.17 3.78 14.23
C VAL A 113 17.94 2.80 13.34
N ARG A 114 17.20 1.90 12.68
CA ARG A 114 17.77 0.83 11.83
C ARG A 114 18.63 1.36 10.70
N TRP A 115 18.18 2.41 10.02
CA TRP A 115 18.89 3.04 8.92
C TRP A 115 19.21 4.48 9.30
N PRO A 116 20.43 4.75 9.78
CA PRO A 116 20.92 6.10 10.00
C PRO A 116 20.81 6.96 8.73
N LEU A 117 20.59 8.28 8.89
CA LEU A 117 20.31 9.17 7.76
C LEU A 117 21.46 9.25 6.74
N ASP A 118 22.70 9.11 7.19
CA ASP A 118 23.90 9.05 6.33
C ASP A 118 23.94 7.80 5.44
N THR A 119 23.11 6.78 5.71
CA THR A 119 22.96 5.61 4.83
C THR A 119 22.02 5.84 3.64
N PHE A 120 21.33 6.98 3.60
CA PHE A 120 20.53 7.43 2.46
C PHE A 120 21.35 8.42 1.62
N GLY A 121 21.56 8.14 0.33
CA GLY A 121 22.28 9.05 -0.57
C GLY A 121 23.80 8.85 -0.67
N ARG A 122 24.52 9.88 -1.16
CA ARG A 122 25.84 9.77 -1.81
C ARG A 122 26.85 8.95 -0.99
N GLY A 123 27.31 7.84 -1.56
CA GLY A 123 28.46 7.09 -1.06
C GLY A 123 28.14 5.80 -0.33
N ALA A 124 26.87 5.49 -0.06
CA ALA A 124 26.49 4.15 0.36
C ALA A 124 26.70 3.18 -0.82
N ALA A 125 27.79 2.41 -0.81
CA ALA A 125 28.04 1.35 -1.80
C ALA A 125 26.87 0.35 -1.94
N LYS A 126 25.97 0.32 -0.95
CA LYS A 126 24.78 -0.53 -0.88
C LYS A 126 23.45 0.18 -1.21
N ASN A 127 23.41 1.51 -1.32
CA ASN A 127 22.21 2.24 -1.71
C ASN A 127 22.57 3.41 -2.65
N PRO A 128 22.38 3.27 -3.98
CA PRO A 128 22.69 4.35 -4.93
C PRO A 128 21.75 5.56 -4.81
N GLY A 129 20.78 5.53 -3.89
CA GLY A 129 19.73 6.53 -3.72
C GLY A 129 18.78 6.59 -4.93
N LEU A 130 17.88 7.57 -4.93
CA LEU A 130 16.93 7.80 -6.03
C LEU A 130 17.62 8.40 -7.27
N PRO A 131 17.30 7.94 -8.50
CA PRO A 131 17.81 8.56 -9.72
C PRO A 131 17.20 9.96 -9.90
N GLY A 132 18.03 10.98 -10.15
CA GLY A 132 17.59 12.30 -10.62
C GLY A 132 16.49 13.00 -9.80
N GLY A 133 16.41 12.77 -8.48
CA GLY A 133 15.30 13.24 -7.65
C GLY A 133 15.71 13.90 -6.34
N LYS A 134 14.73 14.54 -5.70
CA LYS A 134 14.74 15.02 -4.30
C LYS A 134 15.28 13.92 -3.39
N ARG A 135 16.13 14.29 -2.44
CA ARG A 135 16.75 13.39 -1.45
C ARG A 135 16.42 13.87 -0.05
N LEU A 136 16.61 12.98 0.93
CA LEU A 136 16.61 13.38 2.33
C LEU A 136 17.76 14.38 2.56
N GLY A 137 17.44 15.48 3.23
CA GLY A 137 18.37 16.55 3.58
C GLY A 137 19.11 16.29 4.88
N GLY A 138 19.53 17.37 5.53
CA GLY A 138 20.22 17.34 6.81
C GLY A 138 19.30 17.05 8.00
N TYR A 139 19.83 17.15 9.23
CA TYR A 139 19.04 16.90 10.44
C TYR A 139 18.00 18.00 10.75
N ASP A 140 18.01 19.09 9.99
CA ASP A 140 17.05 20.19 10.00
C ASP A 140 15.99 20.08 8.88
N ASP A 141 16.06 19.04 8.05
CA ASP A 141 15.13 18.82 6.94
C ASP A 141 13.85 18.10 7.42
N PRO A 142 12.65 18.60 7.08
CA PRO A 142 11.40 17.94 7.42
C PRO A 142 11.27 16.52 6.86
N HIS A 143 11.84 16.22 5.68
CA HIS A 143 11.81 14.88 5.10
C HIS A 143 12.71 13.90 5.87
N ALA A 144 13.92 14.34 6.24
CA ALA A 144 14.82 13.60 7.10
C ALA A 144 14.18 13.31 8.47
N LYS A 145 13.50 14.30 9.07
CA LYS A 145 12.73 14.10 10.30
C LYS A 145 11.60 13.09 10.11
N ALA A 146 10.82 13.17 9.03
CA ALA A 146 9.79 12.19 8.73
C ALA A 146 10.36 10.76 8.67
N CYS A 147 11.51 10.59 8.01
CA CYS A 147 12.20 9.30 7.94
C CYS A 147 12.56 8.76 9.33
N LEU A 148 13.21 9.58 10.16
CA LEU A 148 13.57 9.20 11.53
C LEU A 148 12.34 8.81 12.38
N LEU A 149 11.27 9.58 12.31
CA LEU A 149 10.04 9.32 13.07
C LEU A 149 9.35 8.02 12.65
N LEU A 150 9.25 7.75 11.34
CA LEU A 150 8.67 6.50 10.85
C LEU A 150 9.52 5.28 11.25
N GLN A 151 10.85 5.41 11.22
CA GLN A 151 11.75 4.36 11.71
C GLN A 151 11.66 4.18 13.23
N CYS A 152 11.60 5.27 14.00
CA CYS A 152 11.41 5.27 15.45
C CYS A 152 10.12 4.53 15.82
N HIS A 153 9.04 4.79 15.08
CA HIS A 153 7.74 4.12 15.23
C HIS A 153 7.81 2.61 14.95
N MET A 154 8.36 2.20 13.80
CA MET A 154 8.47 0.78 13.44
C MET A 154 9.45 0.01 14.35
N GLY A 155 10.50 0.69 14.82
CA GLY A 155 11.46 0.17 15.79
C GLY A 155 10.96 0.18 17.23
N ARG A 156 9.85 0.87 17.50
CA ARG A 156 9.35 1.14 18.87
C ARG A 156 10.43 1.77 19.77
N VAL A 157 11.29 2.59 19.17
CA VAL A 157 12.32 3.37 19.87
C VAL A 157 11.61 4.48 20.65
N ALA A 158 12.12 4.80 21.84
CA ALA A 158 11.57 5.89 22.64
C ALA A 158 11.82 7.24 21.94
N PRO A 159 10.79 8.07 21.72
CA PRO A 159 10.99 9.38 21.12
C PRO A 159 11.81 10.26 22.10
N PRO A 160 12.74 11.10 21.60
CA PRO A 160 13.56 11.97 22.45
C PRO A 160 12.74 12.95 23.30
N ILE A 161 11.64 13.47 22.74
CA ILE A 161 10.74 14.43 23.38
C ILE A 161 9.27 14.12 23.03
N SER A 162 8.33 14.65 23.82
CA SER A 162 6.90 14.42 23.62
C SER A 162 6.37 14.92 22.27
N ASP A 163 6.92 16.01 21.75
CA ASP A 163 6.45 16.60 20.49
C ASP A 163 6.63 15.65 19.30
N TYR A 164 7.67 14.80 19.34
CA TYR A 164 7.92 13.80 18.31
C TYR A 164 6.79 12.77 18.23
N ALA A 165 6.07 12.52 19.32
CA ALA A 165 4.90 11.64 19.28
C ALA A 165 3.76 12.26 18.46
N THR A 166 3.55 13.57 18.54
CA THR A 166 2.55 14.29 17.73
C THR A 166 3.00 14.37 16.28
N ASP A 167 4.28 14.71 16.04
CA ASP A 167 4.85 14.78 14.70
C ASP A 167 4.81 13.40 14.00
N THR A 168 5.02 12.30 14.75
CA THR A 168 4.91 10.92 14.24
C THR A 168 3.49 10.61 13.77
N LYS A 169 2.46 11.09 14.49
CA LYS A 169 1.06 10.91 14.04
C LYS A 169 0.82 11.63 12.72
N GLY A 170 1.31 12.87 12.59
CA GLY A 170 1.27 13.61 11.33
C GLY A 170 1.98 12.88 10.20
N ALA A 171 3.16 12.30 10.48
CA ALA A 171 3.90 11.53 9.50
C ALA A 171 3.15 10.26 9.04
N LEU A 172 2.54 9.53 9.99
CA LEU A 172 1.76 8.32 9.73
C LEU A 172 0.47 8.59 8.96
N ASP A 173 -0.15 9.74 9.15
CA ASP A 173 -1.41 10.13 8.51
C ASP A 173 -1.31 10.20 6.99
N ASN A 174 -0.18 10.67 6.46
CA ASN A 174 0.09 10.71 5.03
C ASN A 174 0.66 9.37 4.50
N SER A 175 1.32 8.60 5.37
CA SER A 175 2.14 7.46 4.94
C SER A 175 1.38 6.39 4.15
N VAL A 176 0.19 5.99 4.61
CA VAL A 176 -0.55 4.88 4.00
C VAL A 176 -1.09 5.26 2.62
N ARG A 177 -1.59 6.49 2.42
CA ARG A 177 -2.12 6.90 1.11
C ARG A 177 -1.01 7.03 0.06
N ILE A 178 0.14 7.56 0.46
CA ILE A 178 1.32 7.66 -0.41
C ILE A 178 1.82 6.27 -0.77
N CYS A 179 1.92 5.35 0.20
CA CYS A 179 2.30 3.97 -0.08
C CYS A 179 1.29 3.27 -1.00
N GLN A 180 -0.01 3.54 -0.85
CA GLN A 180 -1.03 2.97 -1.74
C GLN A 180 -0.88 3.47 -3.17
N ALA A 181 -0.62 4.77 -3.39
CA ALA A 181 -0.29 5.29 -4.70
C ALA A 181 1.00 4.68 -5.25
N LEU A 182 2.01 4.49 -4.39
CA LEU A 182 3.29 3.90 -4.76
C LEU A 182 3.16 2.44 -5.20
N VAL A 183 2.22 1.67 -4.62
CA VAL A 183 1.87 0.33 -5.12
C VAL A 183 1.29 0.40 -6.53
N ASP A 184 0.43 1.37 -6.81
CA ASP A 184 -0.23 1.48 -8.12
C ASP A 184 0.77 1.93 -9.19
N VAL A 185 1.67 2.87 -8.88
CA VAL A 185 2.80 3.24 -9.77
C VAL A 185 3.78 2.07 -9.96
N ALA A 186 4.03 1.27 -8.92
CA ALA A 186 4.84 0.05 -9.04
C ALA A 186 4.16 -1.00 -9.91
N ALA A 187 2.83 -1.10 -9.88
CA ALA A 187 2.08 -2.03 -10.70
C ALA A 187 2.11 -1.62 -12.18
N GLU A 188 1.92 -0.33 -12.48
CA GLU A 188 2.01 0.22 -13.84
C GLU A 188 3.40 0.00 -14.47
N SER A 189 4.45 0.04 -13.65
CA SER A 189 5.83 -0.22 -14.09
C SER A 189 6.24 -1.69 -14.06
N GLY A 190 5.34 -2.62 -13.72
CA GLY A 190 5.64 -4.05 -13.62
C GLY A 190 6.61 -4.41 -12.48
N ALA A 191 6.85 -3.53 -11.51
CA ALA A 191 7.90 -3.68 -10.50
C ALA A 191 7.46 -4.54 -9.30
N LEU A 192 7.41 -5.88 -9.46
CA LEU A 192 6.91 -6.82 -8.44
C LEU A 192 7.59 -6.68 -7.07
N GLY A 193 8.93 -6.70 -7.04
CA GLY A 193 9.69 -6.62 -5.79
C GLY A 193 9.41 -5.34 -5.03
N THR A 194 9.25 -4.23 -5.74
CA THR A 194 8.92 -2.93 -5.15
C THR A 194 7.48 -2.92 -4.63
N ALA A 195 6.52 -3.39 -5.41
CA ALA A 195 5.12 -3.45 -4.99
C ALA A 195 4.99 -4.25 -3.68
N LEU A 196 5.65 -5.41 -3.57
CA LEU A 196 5.69 -6.21 -2.35
C LEU A 196 6.39 -5.48 -1.19
N ALA A 197 7.53 -4.84 -1.44
CA ALA A 197 8.24 -4.08 -0.41
C ALA A 197 7.40 -2.92 0.15
N VAL A 198 6.59 -2.25 -0.69
CA VAL A 198 5.67 -1.20 -0.27
C VAL A 198 4.50 -1.78 0.55
N MET A 199 3.93 -2.92 0.12
CA MET A 199 2.86 -3.60 0.87
C MET A 199 3.33 -4.02 2.26
N GLU A 200 4.54 -4.57 2.36
CA GLU A 200 5.16 -4.90 3.64
C GLU A 200 5.40 -3.64 4.47
N LEU A 201 5.93 -2.57 3.88
CA LEU A 201 6.11 -1.29 4.58
C LEU A 201 4.80 -0.77 5.18
N VAL A 202 3.69 -0.82 4.44
CA VAL A 202 2.36 -0.46 4.96
C VAL A 202 2.00 -1.30 6.18
N GLN A 203 2.23 -2.61 6.14
CA GLN A 203 1.96 -3.50 7.28
C GLN A 203 2.81 -3.11 8.49
N GLY A 204 4.09 -2.80 8.31
CA GLY A 204 4.96 -2.40 9.41
C GLY A 204 4.67 -1.01 9.97
N LEU A 205 4.25 -0.06 9.13
CA LEU A 205 3.76 1.25 9.57
C LEU A 205 2.47 1.11 10.39
N VAL A 206 1.51 0.29 9.93
CA VAL A 206 0.25 0.06 10.65
C VAL A 206 0.47 -0.71 11.96
N GLN A 207 1.35 -1.71 11.96
CA GLN A 207 1.60 -2.56 13.14
C GLN A 207 2.75 -2.08 14.04
N ALA A 208 3.38 -0.95 13.69
CA ALA A 208 4.56 -0.41 14.36
C ALA A 208 5.62 -1.49 14.58
N ARG A 209 6.05 -2.14 13.49
CA ARG A 209 6.98 -3.27 13.51
C ARG A 209 7.78 -3.33 12.22
N TRP A 210 9.06 -3.69 12.31
CA TRP A 210 9.85 -4.05 11.13
C TRP A 210 9.38 -5.36 10.47
N MET A 211 9.51 -5.45 9.15
CA MET A 211 8.93 -6.54 8.33
C MET A 211 9.52 -7.91 8.70
N ASP A 212 10.82 -7.92 8.93
CA ASP A 212 11.66 -9.03 9.37
C ASP A 212 11.63 -9.29 10.89
N GLY A 213 10.90 -8.47 11.66
CA GLY A 213 10.71 -8.70 13.10
C GLY A 213 9.84 -9.95 13.38
N PRO A 214 9.69 -10.35 14.65
CA PRO A 214 8.78 -11.43 15.01
C PRO A 214 7.32 -11.00 14.78
N SER A 215 6.59 -11.71 13.92
CA SER A 215 5.16 -11.42 13.64
C SER A 215 4.27 -11.50 14.89
N LEU A 216 4.70 -12.23 15.91
CA LEU A 216 4.02 -12.32 17.21
C LEU A 216 3.98 -10.98 17.97
N ALA A 217 4.93 -10.07 17.71
CA ALA A 217 4.97 -8.75 18.35
C ALA A 217 3.82 -7.81 17.91
N THR A 218 2.96 -8.26 16.98
CA THR A 218 1.67 -7.65 16.68
C THR A 218 0.67 -7.82 17.83
N LEU A 219 0.81 -8.87 18.65
CA LEU A 219 -0.07 -9.13 19.77
C LEU A 219 0.20 -8.16 20.94
N PRO A 220 -0.82 -7.85 21.76
CA PRO A 220 -0.63 -7.08 22.99
C PRO A 220 0.36 -7.80 23.90
N HIS A 221 1.17 -7.01 24.61
CA HIS A 221 2.14 -7.49 25.61
C HIS A 221 3.27 -8.39 25.07
N VAL A 222 3.35 -8.63 23.76
CA VAL A 222 4.42 -9.44 23.17
C VAL A 222 5.58 -8.55 22.70
N GLY A 223 6.68 -8.58 23.43
CA GLY A 223 7.97 -8.06 23.02
C GLY A 223 8.86 -9.14 22.40
N ALA A 224 10.14 -8.83 22.21
CA ALA A 224 11.12 -9.76 21.65
C ALA A 224 11.38 -10.97 22.57
N ALA A 225 11.29 -10.80 23.89
CA ALA A 225 11.50 -11.87 24.85
C ALA A 225 10.34 -12.87 24.84
N GLU A 226 9.11 -12.38 24.88
CA GLU A 226 7.89 -13.18 24.87
C GLU A 226 7.75 -13.92 23.53
N ALA A 227 8.09 -13.27 22.41
CA ALA A 227 8.13 -13.90 21.10
C ALA A 227 9.12 -15.09 21.05
N ARG A 228 10.30 -14.97 21.68
CA ARG A 228 11.27 -16.07 21.80
C ARG A 228 10.72 -17.22 22.66
N GLN A 229 10.00 -16.93 23.74
CA GLN A 229 9.38 -17.96 24.58
C GLN A 229 8.29 -18.72 23.82
N LEU A 230 7.45 -18.01 23.06
CA LEU A 230 6.44 -18.63 22.18
C LEU A 230 7.09 -19.47 21.08
N ALA A 231 8.17 -18.98 20.47
CA ALA A 231 8.94 -19.74 19.49
C ALA A 231 9.49 -21.04 20.07
N ALA A 232 10.06 -21.00 21.28
CA ALA A 232 10.52 -22.19 22.00
C ALA A 232 9.39 -23.17 22.34
N ALA A 233 8.16 -22.67 22.50
CA ALA A 233 6.97 -23.50 22.67
C ALA A 233 6.42 -24.08 21.34
N GLY A 234 7.06 -23.80 20.20
CA GLY A 234 6.69 -24.28 18.87
C GLY A 234 5.86 -23.29 18.04
N PHE A 235 5.69 -22.05 18.49
CA PHE A 235 4.97 -21.00 17.78
C PHE A 235 5.93 -19.87 17.42
N SER A 236 6.62 -20.03 16.29
CA SER A 236 7.63 -19.05 15.81
C SER A 236 7.03 -17.86 15.08
N ALA A 237 5.80 -18.02 14.56
CA ALA A 237 5.11 -17.00 13.80
C ALA A 237 3.63 -16.93 14.18
N LEU A 238 3.05 -15.74 14.01
CA LEU A 238 1.64 -15.48 14.31
C LEU A 238 0.68 -16.43 13.58
N PRO A 239 0.83 -16.76 12.28
CA PRO A 239 -0.06 -17.72 11.61
C PRO A 239 -0.09 -19.10 12.26
N GLN A 240 1.04 -19.59 12.78
CA GLN A 240 1.12 -20.88 13.50
C GLN A 240 0.29 -20.83 14.79
N LEU A 241 0.42 -19.74 15.55
CA LEU A 241 -0.35 -19.53 16.76
C LEU A 241 -1.85 -19.38 16.46
N LEU A 242 -2.23 -18.62 15.43
CA LEU A 242 -3.62 -18.47 14.99
C LEU A 242 -4.24 -19.81 14.58
N HIS A 243 -3.49 -20.64 13.84
CA HIS A 243 -3.96 -21.97 13.44
C HIS A 243 -4.22 -22.87 14.66
N ALA A 244 -3.26 -22.92 15.59
CA ALA A 244 -3.38 -23.73 16.80
C ALA A 244 -4.50 -23.27 17.73
N LEU A 245 -4.70 -21.95 17.89
CA LEU A 245 -5.77 -21.40 18.74
C LEU A 245 -7.18 -21.66 18.19
N ARG A 246 -7.32 -21.75 16.87
CA ARG A 246 -8.63 -21.95 16.24
C ARG A 246 -9.06 -23.41 16.24
N GLY A 247 -8.14 -24.34 15.98
CA GLY A 247 -8.49 -25.71 15.64
C GLY A 247 -9.24 -25.73 14.30
N GLY A 248 -8.84 -26.57 13.34
CA GLY A 248 -9.30 -26.55 11.95
C GLY A 248 -10.83 -26.41 11.77
N GLY A 249 -11.31 -25.18 11.61
CA GLY A 249 -12.70 -24.86 11.28
C GLY A 249 -12.83 -24.71 9.77
N GLY A 250 -13.13 -25.80 9.07
CA GLY A 250 -13.38 -25.78 7.64
C GLY A 250 -13.40 -27.15 6.96
N GLY A 251 -14.05 -28.15 7.56
CA GLY A 251 -14.26 -29.45 6.94
C GLY A 251 -15.72 -29.63 6.54
N SER A 252 -15.99 -29.75 5.25
CA SER A 252 -17.27 -30.16 4.67
C SER A 252 -17.79 -31.43 5.35
N GLN A 253 -19.12 -31.50 5.53
CA GLN A 253 -19.80 -32.69 6.03
C GLN A 253 -19.56 -33.89 5.11
N GLN A 254 -18.56 -34.73 5.41
CA GLN A 254 -18.52 -36.15 5.05
C GLN A 254 -17.23 -36.79 5.61
N GLN A 255 -17.36 -37.48 6.76
CA GLN A 255 -16.59 -38.64 7.28
C GLN A 255 -16.52 -38.60 8.82
N GLN A 256 -17.53 -39.19 9.47
CA GLN A 256 -17.76 -39.11 10.93
C GLN A 256 -16.84 -39.97 11.81
N GLN A 257 -15.94 -40.81 11.27
CA GLN A 257 -15.04 -41.64 12.10
C GLN A 257 -13.59 -41.13 12.21
N GLN A 258 -13.05 -40.42 11.21
CA GLN A 258 -11.73 -39.76 11.32
C GLN A 258 -11.78 -38.42 12.08
N GLN A 259 -12.98 -37.85 12.25
CA GLN A 259 -13.18 -36.57 12.93
C GLN A 259 -12.92 -36.60 14.44
N GLN A 260 -13.16 -37.72 15.15
CA GLN A 260 -12.97 -37.74 16.61
C GLN A 260 -11.51 -37.64 17.03
N GLN A 261 -10.60 -38.36 16.36
CA GLN A 261 -9.16 -38.25 16.64
C GLN A 261 -8.61 -36.87 16.26
N GLN A 262 -9.04 -36.32 15.11
CA GLN A 262 -8.63 -34.97 14.69
C GLN A 262 -9.16 -33.89 15.65
N GLN A 263 -10.39 -34.01 16.15
CA GLN A 263 -10.94 -33.05 17.12
C GLN A 263 -10.22 -33.11 18.47
N GLN A 264 -9.87 -34.30 18.98
CA GLN A 264 -9.09 -34.42 20.22
C GLN A 264 -7.68 -33.82 20.07
N GLN A 265 -7.01 -34.09 18.95
CA GLN A 265 -5.70 -33.53 18.65
C GLN A 265 -5.74 -31.99 18.55
N GLN A 266 -6.76 -31.44 17.88
CA GLN A 266 -6.97 -30.00 17.75
C GLN A 266 -7.26 -29.32 19.10
N GLN A 267 -8.05 -29.95 19.97
CA GLN A 267 -8.26 -29.46 21.33
C GLN A 267 -6.96 -29.46 22.13
N GLY A 268 -6.09 -30.47 21.91
CA GLY A 268 -4.75 -30.55 22.48
C GLY A 268 -3.85 -29.39 22.02
N GLU A 269 -3.82 -29.10 20.72
CA GLU A 269 -3.03 -27.98 20.16
C GLU A 269 -3.52 -26.62 20.66
N ARG A 270 -4.83 -26.40 20.70
CA ARG A 270 -5.42 -25.18 21.26
C ARG A 270 -5.03 -24.99 22.72
N ARG A 271 -5.11 -26.06 23.52
CA ARG A 271 -4.69 -26.03 24.93
C ARG A 271 -3.21 -25.72 25.06
N ARG A 272 -2.34 -26.32 24.23
CA ARG A 272 -0.90 -26.04 24.19
C ARG A 272 -0.63 -24.57 23.85
N ALA A 273 -1.33 -24.01 22.87
CA ALA A 273 -1.19 -22.60 22.48
C ALA A 273 -1.59 -21.65 23.61
N LEU A 274 -2.73 -21.90 24.27
CA LEU A 274 -3.18 -21.09 25.42
C LEU A 274 -2.19 -21.18 26.59
N GLN A 275 -1.68 -22.38 26.90
CA GLN A 275 -0.66 -22.56 27.94
C GLN A 275 0.65 -21.85 27.59
N ALA A 276 1.06 -21.84 26.32
CA ALA A 276 2.24 -21.12 25.87
C ALA A 276 2.07 -19.60 26.04
N LEU A 277 0.89 -19.06 25.69
CA LEU A 277 0.56 -17.66 25.92
C LEU A 277 0.56 -17.31 27.41
N GLU A 278 -0.09 -18.12 28.24
CA GLU A 278 -0.15 -17.89 29.69
C GLU A 278 1.23 -17.96 30.34
N LYS A 279 2.09 -18.89 29.91
CA LYS A 279 3.47 -18.97 30.37
C LYS A 279 4.30 -17.74 29.97
N ALA A 280 4.11 -17.24 28.74
CA ALA A 280 4.89 -16.12 28.22
C ALA A 280 4.44 -14.77 28.77
N LEU A 281 3.13 -14.58 28.99
CA LEU A 281 2.52 -13.27 29.27
C LEU A 281 1.89 -13.15 30.66
N GLY A 282 1.64 -14.28 31.33
CA GLY A 282 0.74 -14.35 32.48
C GLY A 282 -0.74 -14.39 32.06
N PRO A 283 -1.64 -14.75 32.99
CA PRO A 283 -3.03 -15.12 32.67
C PRO A 283 -3.85 -13.97 32.07
N ALA A 284 -3.72 -12.75 32.62
CA ALA A 284 -4.49 -11.60 32.16
C ALA A 284 -4.09 -11.15 30.74
N ALA A 285 -2.79 -10.99 30.49
CA ALA A 285 -2.26 -10.59 29.20
C ALA A 285 -2.43 -11.69 28.13
N ALA A 286 -2.32 -12.96 28.50
CA ALA A 286 -2.61 -14.08 27.61
C ALA A 286 -4.07 -14.10 27.13
N LYS A 287 -5.02 -13.79 28.02
CA LYS A 287 -6.43 -13.68 27.66
C LYS A 287 -6.66 -12.55 26.64
N GLU A 288 -6.00 -11.40 26.82
CA GLU A 288 -6.09 -10.30 25.86
C GLU A 288 -5.47 -10.66 24.50
N ALA A 289 -4.28 -11.26 24.51
CA ALA A 289 -3.60 -11.72 23.29
C ALA A 289 -4.43 -12.77 22.53
N ALA A 290 -5.04 -13.73 23.25
CA ALA A 290 -5.95 -14.71 22.66
C ALA A 290 -7.20 -14.04 22.06
N ALA A 291 -7.80 -13.06 22.73
CA ALA A 291 -8.94 -12.31 22.19
C ALA A 291 -8.59 -11.51 20.93
N VAL A 292 -7.36 -11.02 20.81
CA VAL A 292 -6.85 -10.40 19.58
C VAL A 292 -6.68 -11.45 18.48
N CYS A 293 -6.07 -12.61 18.79
CA CYS A 293 -5.94 -13.73 17.86
C CYS A 293 -7.29 -14.20 17.31
N ASP A 294 -8.32 -14.25 18.16
CA ASP A 294 -9.67 -14.65 17.77
C ASP A 294 -10.26 -13.73 16.71
N ARG A 295 -9.87 -12.45 16.67
CA ARG A 295 -10.36 -11.46 15.68
C ARG A 295 -9.55 -11.39 14.39
N MET A 296 -8.30 -11.84 14.40
CA MET A 296 -7.40 -11.70 13.24
C MET A 296 -7.87 -12.51 12.02
N PRO A 297 -7.55 -12.08 10.79
CA PRO A 297 -7.93 -12.85 9.61
C PRO A 297 -7.17 -14.17 9.54
N LEU A 298 -7.89 -15.26 9.30
CA LEU A 298 -7.34 -16.48 8.71
C LEU A 298 -8.16 -16.73 7.46
N CYS A 299 -7.50 -16.70 6.31
CA CYS A 299 -8.15 -16.78 5.01
C CYS A 299 -7.65 -18.01 4.26
N SER A 300 -8.56 -18.71 3.59
CA SER A 300 -8.19 -19.64 2.51
C SER A 300 -8.19 -18.89 1.20
N VAL A 301 -7.26 -19.24 0.32
CA VAL A 301 -7.21 -18.76 -1.06
C VAL A 301 -7.28 -19.97 -1.96
N SER A 302 -8.18 -19.95 -2.94
CA SER A 302 -8.26 -20.93 -4.01
C SER A 302 -8.43 -20.22 -5.34
N TRP A 303 -7.95 -20.83 -6.42
CA TRP A 303 -8.06 -20.26 -7.76
C TRP A 303 -8.40 -21.34 -8.78
N ARG A 304 -8.97 -20.92 -9.91
CA ARG A 304 -9.23 -21.80 -11.06
C ARG A 304 -8.10 -21.69 -12.07
N ALA A 305 -7.99 -22.68 -12.95
CA ALA A 305 -7.07 -22.61 -14.08
C ALA A 305 -7.38 -21.36 -14.93
N PRO A 306 -6.36 -20.58 -15.36
CA PRO A 306 -6.56 -19.44 -16.24
C PRO A 306 -7.34 -19.83 -17.50
N ARG A 307 -8.28 -18.98 -17.92
CA ARG A 307 -9.06 -19.16 -19.16
C ARG A 307 -8.91 -17.95 -20.08
N PRO A 308 -8.97 -18.11 -21.41
CA PRO A 308 -8.95 -16.96 -22.32
C PRO A 308 -10.09 -15.98 -22.04
N ALA A 309 -9.82 -14.68 -22.18
CA ALA A 309 -10.84 -13.65 -22.07
C ALA A 309 -11.86 -13.77 -23.22
N PRO A 310 -13.17 -13.58 -22.95
CA PRO A 310 -14.16 -13.57 -24.02
C PRO A 310 -13.88 -12.38 -24.95
N ARG A 311 -13.78 -12.64 -26.26
CA ARG A 311 -13.59 -11.58 -27.26
C ARG A 311 -14.69 -10.53 -27.10
N ALA A 312 -14.30 -9.27 -26.89
CA ALA A 312 -15.24 -8.17 -26.87
C ALA A 312 -15.99 -8.15 -28.20
N ARG A 313 -17.32 -8.36 -28.19
CA ARG A 313 -18.13 -8.09 -29.37
C ARG A 313 -18.12 -6.59 -29.56
N ARG A 314 -17.60 -6.12 -30.70
CA ARG A 314 -17.77 -4.73 -31.13
C ARG A 314 -19.25 -4.39 -30.95
N ARG A 315 -19.51 -3.39 -30.12
CA ARG A 315 -20.83 -2.78 -30.04
C ARG A 315 -20.94 -2.01 -31.35
N ASP A 316 -21.55 -2.64 -32.36
CA ASP A 316 -21.92 -1.93 -33.58
C ASP A 316 -22.66 -0.68 -33.12
N GLY A 317 -22.05 0.48 -33.39
CA GLY A 317 -22.66 1.76 -33.07
C GLY A 317 -24.02 1.81 -33.76
N ASP A 318 -25.04 2.20 -33.01
CA ASP A 318 -26.29 2.69 -33.58
C ASP A 318 -25.97 3.97 -34.36
N GLY A 319 -25.44 3.78 -35.57
CA GLY A 319 -25.29 4.81 -36.58
C GLY A 319 -26.63 5.01 -37.24
N GLU A 320 -27.32 6.09 -36.88
CA GLU A 320 -28.26 6.74 -37.78
C GLU A 320 -27.48 7.28 -38.98
N GLY A 321 -27.18 6.40 -39.94
CA GLY A 321 -26.58 6.71 -41.23
C GLY A 321 -27.53 6.24 -42.33
N GLY A 322 -28.04 7.19 -43.12
CA GLY A 322 -29.00 6.96 -44.20
C GLY A 322 -28.47 6.02 -45.31
N PRO A 323 -29.36 5.54 -46.19
CA PRO A 323 -29.04 4.46 -47.11
C PRO A 323 -28.44 5.02 -48.39
N GLU A 324 -27.14 5.26 -48.47
CA GLU A 324 -26.47 5.48 -49.77
C GLU A 324 -24.97 5.26 -49.65
N GLY A 325 -24.44 4.31 -50.43
CA GLY A 325 -22.99 4.09 -50.56
C GLY A 325 -22.47 2.70 -50.18
N ARG A 326 -23.05 1.62 -50.73
CA ARG A 326 -22.28 0.38 -50.90
C ARG A 326 -21.41 0.53 -52.14
N GLN A 327 -20.10 0.68 -51.95
CA GLN A 327 -19.04 0.02 -52.72
C GLN A 327 -17.71 0.73 -52.44
N GLN A 328 -16.67 -0.08 -52.20
CA GLN A 328 -15.25 0.28 -52.04
C GLN A 328 -14.83 0.77 -50.65
N GLN A 329 -14.57 -0.20 -49.76
CA GLN A 329 -13.42 -0.22 -48.85
C GLN A 329 -13.40 -1.59 -48.16
N ASP A 330 -13.10 -2.63 -48.94
CA ASP A 330 -12.82 -3.99 -48.46
C ASP A 330 -11.31 -4.28 -48.38
N ASP A 331 -10.43 -3.26 -48.50
CA ASP A 331 -8.96 -3.43 -48.59
C ASP A 331 -8.14 -2.70 -47.51
N GLU A 332 -8.72 -2.35 -46.36
CA GLU A 332 -7.95 -1.86 -45.17
C GLU A 332 -8.18 -2.71 -43.91
N ARG A 333 -8.59 -3.97 -44.08
CA ARG A 333 -8.70 -4.95 -42.99
C ARG A 333 -7.38 -5.65 -42.70
N GLU A 334 -6.31 -4.93 -42.43
CA GLU A 334 -5.02 -5.56 -42.12
C GLU A 334 -4.11 -4.67 -41.24
N ALA A 335 -4.63 -4.13 -40.13
CA ALA A 335 -3.81 -3.60 -39.04
C ALA A 335 -4.60 -3.38 -37.74
N GLU A 336 -5.27 -4.40 -37.20
CA GLU A 336 -5.77 -4.31 -35.82
C GLU A 336 -5.20 -5.47 -35.01
N GLY A 337 -4.35 -5.11 -34.05
CA GLY A 337 -3.60 -6.00 -33.19
C GLY A 337 -4.49 -7.06 -32.53
N GLN A 338 -4.02 -8.29 -32.60
CA GLN A 338 -4.58 -9.47 -31.98
C GLN A 338 -4.62 -9.33 -30.45
N ASP A 339 -5.80 -9.14 -29.86
CA ASP A 339 -6.04 -9.33 -28.42
C ASP A 339 -6.13 -10.85 -28.09
N GLU A 340 -5.19 -11.65 -28.60
CA GLU A 340 -5.24 -13.13 -28.51
C GLU A 340 -4.64 -13.70 -27.21
N ASP A 341 -4.02 -12.87 -26.36
CA ASP A 341 -3.25 -13.34 -25.19
C ASP A 341 -3.83 -12.96 -23.81
N GLN A 342 -4.99 -12.29 -23.73
CA GLN A 342 -5.55 -11.91 -22.42
C GLN A 342 -6.16 -13.13 -21.71
N MET A 343 -5.59 -13.49 -20.56
CA MET A 343 -6.04 -14.61 -19.71
C MET A 343 -6.74 -14.11 -18.45
N ILE A 344 -7.82 -14.78 -18.06
CA ILE A 344 -8.58 -14.54 -16.85
C ILE A 344 -8.22 -15.55 -15.78
N LEU A 345 -7.81 -15.06 -14.61
CA LEU A 345 -7.60 -15.86 -13.41
C LEU A 345 -8.69 -15.53 -12.38
N GLU A 346 -9.49 -16.54 -12.04
CA GLU A 346 -10.53 -16.43 -11.02
C GLU A 346 -9.96 -16.85 -9.65
N VAL A 347 -10.02 -15.94 -8.67
CA VAL A 347 -9.51 -16.16 -7.31
C VAL A 347 -10.66 -16.01 -6.31
N GLU A 348 -10.82 -17.01 -5.45
CA GLU A 348 -11.71 -16.98 -4.28
C GLU A 348 -10.87 -16.84 -3.01
N ILE A 349 -11.20 -15.82 -2.21
CA ILE A 349 -10.66 -15.63 -0.87
C ILE A 349 -11.80 -15.73 0.14
N ALA A 350 -11.65 -16.64 1.11
CA ALA A 350 -12.68 -16.90 2.11
C ALA A 350 -12.13 -16.81 3.53
N ARG A 351 -12.83 -16.10 4.42
CA ARG A 351 -12.47 -16.01 5.83
C ARG A 351 -12.87 -17.30 6.56
N LEU A 352 -11.88 -17.99 7.10
CA LEU A 352 -12.04 -19.20 7.92
C LEU A 352 -12.33 -18.89 9.40
N GLY A 353 -12.11 -17.65 9.84
CA GLY A 353 -12.46 -17.19 11.19
C GLY A 353 -12.09 -15.72 11.46
N GLY A 354 -12.48 -15.19 12.61
CA GLY A 354 -12.23 -13.78 12.97
C GLY A 354 -13.36 -12.86 12.57
N ARG A 355 -14.53 -13.06 13.17
CA ARG A 355 -15.61 -12.07 13.10
C ARG A 355 -15.29 -10.97 14.11
N GLY A 356 -14.96 -9.78 13.62
CA GLY A 356 -14.80 -8.60 14.47
C GLY A 356 -16.07 -8.30 15.29
N PRO A 357 -15.98 -7.46 16.34
CA PRO A 357 -17.14 -7.03 17.10
C PRO A 357 -18.08 -6.26 16.16
N GLY A 358 -19.22 -6.88 15.81
CA GLY A 358 -20.15 -6.41 14.79
C GLY A 358 -20.69 -7.51 13.85
N GLY A 359 -20.06 -8.69 13.81
CA GLY A 359 -20.48 -9.83 12.97
C GLY A 359 -21.69 -10.63 13.45
N GLY A 360 -22.66 -9.97 14.08
CA GLY A 360 -23.93 -10.57 14.49
C GLY A 360 -24.92 -10.61 13.31
N GLY A 361 -25.30 -11.82 12.89
CA GLY A 361 -26.61 -12.09 12.28
C GLY A 361 -26.92 -11.61 10.84
N GLY A 362 -26.06 -10.87 10.15
CA GLY A 362 -26.32 -10.44 8.77
C GLY A 362 -25.08 -10.57 7.88
N GLY A 363 -25.25 -11.01 6.64
CA GLY A 363 -24.19 -11.06 5.61
C GLY A 363 -23.71 -9.67 5.20
N GLY A 364 -23.06 -8.94 6.11
CA GLY A 364 -22.49 -7.63 5.85
C GLY A 364 -21.20 -7.71 5.04
N ALA A 365 -21.14 -6.93 3.96
CA ALA A 365 -20.02 -6.83 3.01
C ALA A 365 -18.78 -6.09 3.54
N THR A 366 -18.84 -5.47 4.73
CA THR A 366 -17.80 -4.55 5.22
C THR A 366 -16.62 -5.28 5.86
N ALA A 367 -15.40 -4.81 5.59
CA ALA A 367 -14.19 -5.39 6.15
C ALA A 367 -14.08 -5.15 7.68
N PRO A 368 -13.56 -6.12 8.45
CA PRO A 368 -13.36 -5.92 9.89
C PRO A 368 -12.32 -4.85 10.19
N ARG A 369 -12.41 -4.29 11.40
CA ARG A 369 -11.39 -3.36 11.93
C ARG A 369 -10.13 -4.11 12.34
N VAL A 370 -8.99 -3.54 11.95
CA VAL A 370 -7.65 -4.04 12.27
C VAL A 370 -7.31 -3.75 13.73
N TYR A 371 -6.68 -4.70 14.41
CA TYR A 371 -6.00 -4.44 15.67
C TYR A 371 -4.65 -3.76 15.38
N ALA A 372 -4.57 -2.44 15.63
CA ALA A 372 -3.38 -1.62 15.40
C ALA A 372 -3.27 -0.52 16.48
N PRO A 373 -2.97 -0.87 17.74
CA PRO A 373 -3.05 0.06 18.86
C PRO A 373 -2.04 1.22 18.81
N ARG A 374 -0.99 1.10 17.97
CA ARG A 374 0.06 2.10 17.81
C ARG A 374 -0.17 2.99 16.58
N PHE A 375 -1.17 2.69 15.75
CA PHE A 375 -1.51 3.53 14.61
C PHE A 375 -2.57 4.57 15.03
N PRO A 376 -2.44 5.85 14.64
CA PRO A 376 -3.30 6.92 15.16
C PRO A 376 -4.75 6.83 14.70
N LYS A 377 -5.01 6.24 13.52
CA LYS A 377 -6.34 6.16 12.92
C LYS A 377 -6.88 4.74 12.93
N LEU A 378 -8.20 4.60 12.99
CA LEU A 378 -8.84 3.31 12.76
C LEU A 378 -8.53 2.83 11.33
N LYS A 379 -8.26 1.53 11.20
CA LYS A 379 -8.01 0.88 9.91
C LYS A 379 -8.94 -0.30 9.74
N GLU A 380 -9.37 -0.50 8.51
CA GLU A 380 -10.10 -1.68 8.06
C GLU A 380 -9.14 -2.60 7.29
N GLU A 381 -9.46 -3.88 7.29
CA GLU A 381 -8.68 -4.87 6.56
C GLU A 381 -8.83 -4.65 5.04
N GLY A 382 -7.69 -4.54 4.34
CA GLY A 382 -7.63 -4.48 2.88
C GLY A 382 -6.59 -5.48 2.38
N TRP A 383 -6.86 -6.06 1.21
CA TRP A 383 -6.04 -7.11 0.63
C TRP A 383 -5.59 -6.72 -0.78
N TRP A 384 -4.37 -7.09 -1.12
CA TRP A 384 -3.89 -7.12 -2.49
C TRP A 384 -3.80 -8.58 -2.93
N LEU A 385 -4.43 -8.90 -4.05
CA LEU A 385 -4.14 -10.10 -4.81
C LEU A 385 -3.12 -9.72 -5.87
N VAL A 386 -1.95 -10.35 -5.81
CA VAL A 386 -0.82 -10.04 -6.68
C VAL A 386 -0.46 -11.30 -7.46
N LEU A 387 -0.42 -11.17 -8.78
CA LEU A 387 0.13 -12.17 -9.68
C LEU A 387 1.39 -11.58 -10.30
N GLY A 388 2.50 -12.30 -10.22
CA GLY A 388 3.77 -11.89 -10.80
C GLY A 388 4.66 -13.09 -11.05
N ASP A 389 5.63 -12.91 -11.94
CA ASP A 389 6.69 -13.89 -12.15
C ASP A 389 7.85 -13.62 -11.19
N ALA A 390 8.18 -14.62 -10.38
CA ALA A 390 9.27 -14.54 -9.42
C ALA A 390 10.65 -14.51 -10.09
N ALA A 391 10.78 -15.09 -11.29
CA ALA A 391 12.05 -15.16 -12.00
C ALA A 391 12.40 -13.83 -12.67
N SER A 392 11.48 -13.27 -13.47
CA SER A 392 11.65 -11.94 -14.09
C SER A 392 11.49 -10.78 -13.10
N ARG A 393 10.83 -11.02 -11.95
CA ARG A 393 10.39 -10.00 -10.99
C ARG A 393 9.39 -9.01 -11.60
N GLU A 394 8.61 -9.49 -12.55
CA GLU A 394 7.56 -8.74 -13.22
C GLU A 394 6.22 -8.91 -12.50
N LEU A 395 5.52 -7.80 -12.29
CA LEU A 395 4.15 -7.81 -11.81
C LEU A 395 3.20 -7.90 -13.01
N LEU A 396 2.39 -8.96 -13.04
CA LEU A 396 1.49 -9.25 -14.17
C LEU A 396 0.07 -8.76 -13.91
N ALA A 397 -0.41 -8.87 -12.67
CA ALA A 397 -1.72 -8.35 -12.29
C ALA A 397 -1.78 -8.01 -10.80
N LEU A 398 -2.55 -6.97 -10.48
CA LEU A 398 -2.82 -6.54 -9.11
C LEU A 398 -4.29 -6.18 -8.95
N ARG A 399 -4.92 -6.69 -7.88
CA ARG A 399 -6.32 -6.39 -7.54
C ARG A 399 -6.46 -6.10 -6.05
N ARG A 400 -7.14 -5.00 -5.71
CA ARG A 400 -7.48 -4.66 -4.33
C ARG A 400 -8.84 -5.27 -3.95
N VAL A 401 -8.92 -5.91 -2.80
CA VAL A 401 -10.13 -6.58 -2.30
C VAL A 401 -10.38 -6.21 -0.85
N SER A 402 -11.64 -5.96 -0.51
CA SER A 402 -12.13 -5.74 0.85
C SER A 402 -13.36 -6.62 1.08
N PHE A 403 -13.39 -7.38 2.17
CA PHE A 403 -14.48 -8.32 2.44
C PHE A 403 -14.63 -8.68 3.92
N GLY A 404 -15.88 -8.86 4.36
CA GLY A 404 -16.23 -9.33 5.70
C GLY A 404 -16.26 -10.87 5.85
N GLY A 405 -16.68 -11.59 4.81
CA GLY A 405 -16.95 -13.04 4.85
C GLY A 405 -16.29 -13.85 3.73
N ARG A 406 -16.90 -13.86 2.55
CA ARG A 406 -16.30 -14.40 1.31
C ARG A 406 -16.16 -13.28 0.29
N GLY A 407 -15.06 -13.29 -0.46
CA GLY A 407 -14.84 -12.43 -1.63
C GLY A 407 -14.46 -13.29 -2.84
N THR A 408 -15.13 -13.10 -3.96
CA THR A 408 -14.74 -13.63 -5.27
C THR A 408 -14.36 -12.48 -6.17
N THR A 409 -13.25 -12.59 -6.89
CA THR A 409 -12.81 -11.55 -7.82
C THR A 409 -12.11 -12.13 -9.05
N THR A 410 -12.20 -11.40 -10.15
CA THR A 410 -11.52 -11.68 -11.42
C THR A 410 -10.57 -10.52 -11.74
N ASN A 411 -9.55 -10.78 -12.57
CA ASN A 411 -8.60 -9.77 -13.04
C ASN A 411 -9.14 -8.88 -14.18
N GLU A 412 -10.41 -9.04 -14.59
CA GLU A 412 -11.02 -8.30 -15.72
C GLU A 412 -11.24 -6.79 -15.45
N HIS A 413 -10.97 -6.31 -14.25
CA HIS A 413 -11.14 -4.89 -13.88
C HIS A 413 -9.86 -4.39 -13.22
N SER A 414 -8.79 -4.24 -13.99
CA SER A 414 -7.66 -3.41 -13.58
C SER A 414 -7.97 -1.98 -14.00
N HIS A 415 -7.91 -1.04 -13.05
CA HIS A 415 -7.93 0.40 -13.35
C HIS A 415 -6.51 0.92 -13.41
#